data_AF-A0A2U2PE69-F1
#
_entry.id   AF-A0A2U2PE69-F1
#
_cell.length_a   1.000
_cell.length_b   1.000
_cell.length_c   1.000
_cell.angle_alpha   90.00
_cell.angle_beta   90.00
_cell.angle_gamma   90.00
#
_symmetry.space_group_name_H-M   'P 1'
#
loop_
_entity.id
_entity.type
_entity.pdbx_description
1 polymer ?
#
loop_
_entity_poly.entity_id
_entity_poly.type
_entity_poly.pdbx_seq_one_letter_code
_entity_poly.pdbx_strand_id
1 'polypeptide(L)'
;MKRKNILLLYISVIAMLIATSCKKESENIFNMFTDVSVTFHGDDPLSVTDYKLVNDGDVVYIDYTITSAKEDMYYIVVEKSEGSRTEPQRTSTSITDETKRREYSGRVTLTMLRDGKTSYRIYPMNKKNYYMGDGGKSVTIEVRPSYIHYPNRRLYTPDTATRVAPCYFSIQRGEVFSYTSGKENSADIDFGLYRTWTINTTTNTVEYRYNIYALNVTPNPLGVYDISTWQKKATLFKSPASGGLTIFNTTLVSAKSIETAAKAGSAINLKQTTTNLASGNLIYFLTAEGKYGAIYINSLTKDLEEKPYLDISVKVQK
;
A
#
# COMPACT_ATOMS: atom_id res chain seq x y z
N MET A 1 27.02 -61.77 52.17
CA MET A 1 26.00 -60.70 52.18
C MET A 1 24.66 -61.28 51.73
N LYS A 2 23.59 -61.11 52.52
CA LYS A 2 22.25 -61.64 52.22
C LYS A 2 21.73 -60.96 50.94
N ARG A 3 21.09 -61.71 50.02
CA ARG A 3 20.55 -61.23 48.72
C ARG A 3 19.77 -59.90 48.80
N LYS A 4 19.15 -59.58 49.94
CA LYS A 4 18.48 -58.30 50.20
C LYS A 4 19.40 -57.07 50.14
N ASN A 5 20.67 -57.18 50.58
CA ASN A 5 21.59 -56.03 50.61
C ASN A 5 22.15 -55.70 49.22
N ILE A 6 22.25 -56.69 48.34
CA ILE A 6 22.66 -56.48 46.93
C ILE A 6 21.52 -55.84 46.14
N LEU A 7 20.27 -56.24 46.40
CA LEU A 7 19.09 -55.65 45.76
C LEU A 7 18.92 -54.17 46.14
N LEU A 8 19.13 -53.82 47.42
CA LEU A 8 19.08 -52.44 47.89
C LEU A 8 20.17 -51.56 47.25
N LEU A 9 21.38 -52.12 47.07
CA LEU A 9 22.47 -51.42 46.41
C LEU A 9 22.13 -51.15 44.93
N TYR A 10 21.58 -52.14 44.21
CA TYR A 10 21.17 -51.98 42.81
C TYR A 10 20.05 -50.95 42.64
N ILE A 11 19.05 -50.94 43.53
CA ILE A 11 17.96 -49.95 43.49
C ILE A 11 18.50 -48.54 43.76
N SER A 12 19.46 -48.40 44.67
CA SER A 12 20.08 -47.09 44.97
C SER A 12 20.93 -46.55 43.80
N VAL A 13 21.63 -47.42 43.07
CA VAL A 13 22.42 -47.03 41.88
C VAL A 13 21.52 -46.65 40.70
N ILE A 14 20.41 -47.38 40.49
CA ILE A 14 19.41 -47.04 39.46
C ILE A 14 18.70 -45.72 39.79
N ALA A 15 18.37 -45.47 41.06
CA ALA A 15 17.77 -44.20 41.48
C ALA A 15 18.71 -43.00 41.29
N MET A 16 20.02 -43.17 41.51
CA MET A 16 21.02 -42.13 41.19
C MET A 16 21.14 -41.86 39.69
N LEU A 17 21.08 -42.89 38.85
CA LEU A 17 21.14 -42.75 37.39
C LEU A 17 19.92 -42.02 36.80
N ILE A 18 18.74 -42.18 37.41
CA ILE A 18 17.51 -41.47 36.99
C ILE A 18 17.56 -39.99 37.42
N ALA A 19 18.15 -39.68 38.58
CA ALA A 19 18.29 -38.31 39.08
C ALA A 19 19.35 -37.47 38.35
N THR A 20 20.29 -38.09 37.63
CA THR A 20 21.29 -37.42 36.78
C THR A 20 20.85 -37.26 35.32
N SER A 21 19.58 -37.58 34.99
CA SER A 21 19.02 -37.23 33.68
C SER A 21 18.82 -35.72 33.60
N CYS A 22 19.92 -34.99 33.32
CA CYS A 22 19.86 -33.63 32.81
C CYS A 22 18.93 -33.66 31.61
N LYS A 23 17.75 -33.05 31.75
CA LYS A 23 16.82 -32.83 30.66
C LYS A 23 17.54 -31.94 29.65
N LYS A 24 18.24 -32.54 28.69
CA LYS A 24 18.79 -31.82 27.54
C LYS A 24 17.57 -31.32 26.79
N GLU A 25 17.21 -30.06 26.98
CA GLU A 25 16.15 -29.45 26.20
C GLU A 25 16.57 -29.57 24.74
N SER A 26 15.72 -30.23 23.94
CA SER A 26 15.93 -30.30 22.51
C SER A 26 15.98 -28.88 21.97
N GLU A 27 16.87 -28.65 21.01
CA GLU A 27 16.84 -27.42 20.22
C GLU A 27 15.44 -27.27 19.60
N ASN A 28 14.89 -26.08 19.76
CA ASN A 28 13.64 -25.61 19.21
C ASN A 28 13.84 -24.12 18.83
N ILE A 29 12.86 -23.54 18.15
CA ILE A 29 12.97 -22.18 17.62
C ILE A 29 13.20 -21.10 18.68
N PHE A 30 12.90 -21.38 19.95
CA PHE A 30 13.07 -20.43 21.06
C PHE A 30 14.45 -20.52 21.73
N ASN A 31 15.16 -21.65 21.61
CA ASN A 31 16.46 -21.84 22.25
C ASN A 31 17.63 -22.10 21.26
N MET A 32 17.36 -22.23 19.95
CA MET A 32 18.41 -22.50 18.96
C MET A 32 19.28 -21.29 18.57
N PHE A 33 18.83 -20.05 18.86
CA PHE A 33 19.53 -18.81 18.46
C PHE A 33 19.97 -17.95 19.65
N THR A 34 20.44 -18.57 20.72
CA THR A 34 20.89 -17.86 21.94
C THR A 34 22.21 -17.11 21.76
N ASP A 35 22.94 -17.37 20.68
CA ASP A 35 24.25 -16.80 20.41
C ASP A 35 24.21 -15.46 19.67
N VAL A 36 23.03 -15.02 19.21
CA VAL A 36 22.86 -13.73 18.52
C VAL A 36 21.99 -12.81 19.36
N SER A 37 22.48 -11.59 19.57
CA SER A 37 21.73 -10.49 20.20
C SER A 37 21.61 -9.33 19.22
N VAL A 38 20.42 -8.75 19.18
CA VAL A 38 20.12 -7.52 18.42
C VAL A 38 19.71 -6.45 19.43
N THR A 39 20.29 -5.27 19.32
CA THR A 39 19.93 -4.11 20.15
C THR A 39 19.58 -2.96 19.23
N PHE A 40 18.40 -2.35 19.43
CA PHE A 40 18.00 -1.13 18.74
C PHE A 40 18.29 0.08 19.62
N HIS A 41 18.85 1.12 19.02
CA HIS A 41 19.31 2.32 19.73
C HIS A 41 18.37 3.51 19.48
N GLY A 42 18.18 4.33 20.51
CA GLY A 42 17.25 5.46 20.52
C GLY A 42 17.93 6.81 20.70
N ASP A 43 19.22 6.93 20.33
CA ASP A 43 20.05 8.11 20.60
C ASP A 43 19.64 9.33 19.76
N ASP A 44 18.93 9.11 18.65
CA ASP A 44 18.36 10.16 17.78
C ASP A 44 16.83 10.19 17.92
N PRO A 45 16.19 11.38 18.01
CA PRO A 45 14.74 11.51 18.05
C PRO A 45 14.01 10.85 16.88
N LEU A 46 14.67 10.65 15.74
CA LEU A 46 14.15 9.96 14.56
C LEU A 46 14.28 8.44 14.65
N SER A 47 15.07 7.91 15.58
CA SER A 47 15.26 6.46 15.74
C SER A 47 14.02 5.76 16.28
N VAL A 48 13.91 4.47 15.95
CA VAL A 48 12.82 3.59 16.33
C VAL A 48 13.40 2.34 16.98
N THR A 49 13.03 2.09 18.24
CA THR A 49 13.52 0.96 19.02
C THR A 49 12.50 -0.16 19.22
N ASP A 50 11.21 0.17 19.12
CA ASP A 50 10.10 -0.78 19.17
C ASP A 50 8.95 -0.27 18.28
N TYR A 51 8.00 0.48 18.83
CA TYR A 51 6.90 1.09 18.07
C TYR A 51 7.09 2.59 17.86
N LYS A 52 6.75 3.10 16.68
CA LYS A 52 6.61 4.55 16.44
C LYS A 52 5.51 4.89 15.44
N LEU A 53 4.71 5.88 15.81
CA LEU A 53 3.69 6.48 14.96
C LEU A 53 4.25 7.74 14.28
N VAL A 54 4.18 7.81 12.95
CA VAL A 54 4.72 8.90 12.15
C VAL A 54 3.74 9.37 11.08
N ASN A 55 4.07 10.47 10.40
CA ASN A 55 3.32 10.96 9.25
C ASN A 55 3.91 10.43 7.95
N ASP A 56 3.11 10.51 6.88
CA ASP A 56 3.54 10.16 5.54
C ASP A 56 4.63 11.13 5.05
N GLY A 57 5.70 10.58 4.50
CA GLY A 57 6.90 11.29 4.08
C GLY A 57 7.95 11.50 5.18
N ASP A 58 7.64 11.20 6.45
CA ASP A 58 8.62 11.34 7.53
C ASP A 58 9.83 10.42 7.29
N VAL A 59 11.00 10.90 7.71
CA VAL A 59 12.23 10.12 7.72
C VAL A 59 12.46 9.57 9.13
N VAL A 60 12.72 8.28 9.22
CA VAL A 60 13.04 7.60 10.49
C VAL A 60 14.27 6.72 10.34
N TYR A 61 14.90 6.42 11.48
CA TYR A 61 16.08 5.57 11.55
C TYR A 61 15.79 4.30 12.33
N ILE A 62 16.37 3.18 11.90
CA ILE A 62 16.53 2.00 12.75
C ILE A 62 18.03 1.85 12.96
N ASP A 63 18.49 2.33 14.11
CA ASP A 63 19.85 2.15 14.58
C ASP A 63 19.95 0.84 15.32
N TYR A 64 20.96 0.04 14.99
CA TYR A 64 21.09 -1.28 15.57
C TYR A 64 22.55 -1.69 15.77
N THR A 65 22.74 -2.59 16.74
CA THR A 65 23.95 -3.40 16.90
C THR A 65 23.56 -4.87 16.97
N ILE A 66 24.25 -5.70 16.21
CA ILE A 66 24.12 -7.16 16.25
C ILE A 66 25.44 -7.74 16.72
N THR A 67 25.36 -8.62 17.72
CA THR A 67 26.52 -9.35 18.24
C THR A 67 26.29 -10.85 18.09
N SER A 68 27.35 -11.58 17.72
CA SER A 68 27.36 -13.04 17.65
C SER A 68 28.45 -13.62 18.54
N ALA A 69 28.05 -14.46 19.50
CA ALA A 69 28.91 -15.04 20.52
C ALA A 69 29.69 -16.28 20.04
N LYS A 70 29.20 -17.01 19.02
CA LYS A 70 29.87 -18.24 18.54
C LYS A 70 30.26 -18.27 17.06
N GLU A 71 29.48 -17.68 16.16
CA GLU A 71 29.71 -17.79 14.71
C GLU A 71 29.92 -16.43 14.01
N ASP A 72 30.73 -16.40 12.97
CA ASP A 72 30.97 -15.19 12.18
C ASP A 72 29.77 -14.83 11.30
N MET A 73 29.34 -13.58 11.41
CA MET A 73 28.35 -12.97 10.54
C MET A 73 29.01 -12.55 9.22
N TYR A 74 28.39 -12.87 8.09
CA TYR A 74 28.87 -12.47 6.76
C TYR A 74 27.94 -11.48 6.07
N TYR A 75 26.66 -11.50 6.42
CA TYR A 75 25.66 -10.58 5.88
C TYR A 75 24.75 -10.09 6.99
N ILE A 76 24.29 -8.85 6.90
CA ILE A 76 23.15 -8.34 7.66
C ILE A 76 21.96 -8.21 6.73
N VAL A 77 20.82 -8.76 7.14
CA VAL A 77 19.57 -8.70 6.41
C VAL A 77 18.60 -7.81 7.14
N VAL A 78 18.04 -6.85 6.41
CA VAL A 78 16.86 -6.08 6.82
C VAL A 78 15.66 -6.69 6.13
N GLU A 79 14.78 -7.31 6.89
CA GLU A 79 13.51 -7.87 6.43
C GLU A 79 12.38 -6.90 6.76
N LYS A 80 11.57 -6.58 5.76
CA LYS A 80 10.41 -5.71 5.84
C LYS A 80 9.14 -6.50 5.54
N SER A 81 8.20 -6.44 6.48
CA SER A 81 6.90 -7.09 6.38
C SER A 81 5.78 -6.06 6.33
N GLU A 82 4.94 -6.17 5.32
CA GLU A 82 3.78 -5.29 5.07
C GLU A 82 2.52 -6.16 5.05
N GLY A 83 1.46 -5.79 5.77
CA GLY A 83 0.25 -6.63 5.89
C GLY A 83 -0.46 -6.95 4.56
N SER A 84 -0.14 -6.24 3.47
CA SER A 84 -0.71 -6.45 2.13
C SER A 84 0.16 -7.29 1.20
N ARG A 85 1.32 -7.79 1.64
CA ARG A 85 2.23 -8.61 0.83
C ARG A 85 2.27 -10.04 1.34
N THR A 86 2.24 -11.01 0.42
CA THR A 86 2.39 -12.44 0.73
C THR A 86 3.81 -12.77 1.18
N GLU A 87 4.82 -12.08 0.65
CA GLU A 87 6.23 -12.33 0.95
C GLU A 87 6.91 -11.08 1.51
N PRO A 88 7.77 -11.21 2.53
CA PRO A 88 8.55 -10.10 3.06
C PRO A 88 9.63 -9.66 2.05
N GLN A 89 9.96 -8.37 2.08
CA GLN A 89 11.07 -7.84 1.29
C GLN A 89 12.35 -7.91 2.11
N ARG A 90 13.46 -8.33 1.48
CA ARG A 90 14.75 -8.47 2.16
C ARG A 90 15.82 -7.68 1.43
N THR A 91 16.63 -6.95 2.19
CA THR A 91 17.84 -6.30 1.69
C THR A 91 19.02 -6.82 2.50
N SER A 92 20.00 -7.42 1.82
CA SER A 92 21.19 -7.99 2.43
C SER A 92 22.41 -7.12 2.16
N THR A 93 23.19 -6.84 3.20
CA THR A 93 24.45 -6.08 3.14
C THR A 93 25.59 -6.99 3.58
N SER A 94 26.65 -7.11 2.79
CA SER A 94 27.82 -7.90 3.16
C SER A 94 28.69 -7.19 4.21
N ILE A 95 29.22 -7.97 5.15
CA ILE A 95 30.23 -7.51 6.12
C ILE A 95 31.61 -7.81 5.52
N THR A 96 32.20 -6.81 4.88
CA THR A 96 33.50 -6.93 4.21
C THR A 96 34.68 -6.86 5.17
N ASP A 97 34.52 -6.12 6.27
CA ASP A 97 35.52 -6.01 7.33
C ASP A 97 35.43 -7.21 8.28
N GLU A 98 36.46 -8.08 8.24
CA GLU A 98 36.49 -9.31 9.02
C GLU A 98 36.44 -9.06 10.53
N THR A 99 36.93 -7.90 10.99
CA THR A 99 36.95 -7.55 12.42
C THR A 99 35.55 -7.26 12.97
N LYS A 100 34.58 -6.98 12.10
CA LYS A 100 33.18 -6.68 12.45
C LYS A 100 32.25 -7.89 12.33
N ARG A 101 32.77 -9.07 12.01
CA ARG A 101 31.93 -10.29 11.84
C ARG A 101 31.32 -10.79 13.14
N ARG A 102 31.78 -10.32 14.30
CA ARG A 102 31.24 -10.69 15.63
C ARG A 102 30.39 -9.60 16.25
N GLU A 103 30.57 -8.37 15.83
CA GLU A 103 29.83 -7.20 16.27
C GLU A 103 29.72 -6.23 15.10
N TYR A 104 28.49 -5.93 14.70
CA TYR A 104 28.20 -5.04 13.59
C TYR A 104 27.13 -4.04 14.01
N SER A 105 27.42 -2.75 13.80
CA SER A 105 26.47 -1.67 14.01
C SER A 105 26.11 -1.01 12.68
N GLY A 106 24.85 -0.64 12.52
CA GLY A 106 24.34 -0.01 11.31
C GLY A 106 23.13 0.87 11.56
N ARG A 107 22.81 1.68 10.54
CA ARG A 107 21.63 2.55 10.49
C ARG A 107 20.85 2.28 9.22
N VAL A 108 19.58 1.91 9.35
CA VAL A 108 18.63 1.90 8.23
C VAL A 108 17.93 3.25 8.19
N THR A 109 18.05 3.97 7.08
CA THR A 109 17.29 5.21 6.84
C THR A 109 16.06 4.91 6.01
N LEU A 110 14.88 5.27 6.52
CA LEU A 110 13.59 4.96 5.90
C LEU A 110 12.80 6.25 5.67
N THR A 111 12.34 6.46 4.43
CA THR A 111 11.27 7.41 4.14
C THR A 111 9.94 6.67 4.18
N MET A 112 9.03 7.12 5.03
CA MET A 112 7.79 6.41 5.31
C MET A 112 6.72 6.77 4.27
N LEU A 113 6.51 5.88 3.30
CA LEU A 113 5.65 6.11 2.12
C LEU A 113 4.51 5.09 1.99
N ARG A 114 4.08 4.52 3.11
CA ARG A 114 2.97 3.56 3.16
C ARG A 114 2.17 3.76 4.42
N ASP A 115 0.88 4.04 4.26
CA ASP A 115 -0.07 4.13 5.37
C ASP A 115 -0.21 2.79 6.11
N GLY A 116 -0.40 2.85 7.42
CA GLY A 116 -0.57 1.69 8.29
C GLY A 116 0.75 1.13 8.82
N LYS A 117 0.69 -0.10 9.34
CA LYS A 117 1.82 -0.74 10.04
C LYS A 117 2.76 -1.45 9.08
N THR A 118 4.06 -1.20 9.26
CA THR A 118 5.15 -1.96 8.64
C THR A 118 6.08 -2.45 9.75
N SER A 119 6.45 -3.72 9.72
CA SER A 119 7.37 -4.31 10.70
C SER A 119 8.71 -4.67 10.06
N TYR A 120 9.77 -4.47 10.82
CA TYR A 120 11.15 -4.66 10.41
C TYR A 120 11.85 -5.63 11.36
N ARG A 121 12.55 -6.60 10.78
CA ARG A 121 13.46 -7.50 11.50
C ARG A 121 14.86 -7.32 10.92
N ILE A 122 15.86 -7.29 11.78
CA ILE A 122 17.26 -7.20 11.36
C ILE A 122 18.01 -8.37 11.97
N TYR A 123 18.69 -9.13 11.12
CA TYR A 123 19.37 -10.37 11.54
C TYR A 123 20.60 -10.64 10.69
N PRO A 124 21.62 -11.35 11.23
CA PRO A 124 22.75 -11.77 10.46
C PRO A 124 22.53 -13.11 9.75
N MET A 125 23.30 -13.33 8.69
CA MET A 125 23.50 -14.63 8.07
C MET A 125 24.98 -14.99 8.05
N ASN A 126 25.27 -16.29 8.12
CA ASN A 126 26.64 -16.79 8.04
C ASN A 126 27.13 -16.90 6.59
N LYS A 127 28.35 -17.42 6.39
CA LYS A 127 28.96 -17.61 5.06
C LYS A 127 28.13 -18.50 4.12
N LYS A 128 27.30 -19.38 4.67
CA LYS A 128 26.41 -20.29 3.92
C LYS A 128 25.01 -19.71 3.69
N ASN A 129 24.80 -18.43 4.01
CA ASN A 129 23.50 -17.74 3.98
C ASN A 129 22.46 -18.36 4.92
N TYR A 130 22.89 -19.04 5.99
CA TYR A 130 21.97 -19.52 7.01
C TYR A 130 21.63 -18.40 7.99
N TYR A 131 20.35 -18.30 8.30
CA TYR A 131 19.82 -17.43 9.33
C TYR A 131 20.42 -17.79 10.70
N MET A 132 20.93 -16.80 11.42
CA MET A 132 21.61 -17.00 12.71
C MET A 132 20.79 -16.53 13.92
N GLY A 133 19.62 -15.92 13.70
CA GLY A 133 18.78 -15.35 14.78
C GLY A 133 18.60 -13.83 14.67
N ASP A 134 17.48 -13.32 15.17
CA ASP A 134 17.13 -11.89 15.23
C ASP A 134 16.97 -11.40 16.68
N GLY A 135 17.39 -12.22 17.65
CA GLY A 135 17.17 -11.99 19.08
C GLY A 135 15.70 -11.96 19.50
N GLY A 136 14.77 -12.42 18.65
CA GLY A 136 13.32 -12.31 18.88
C GLY A 136 12.80 -10.87 18.86
N LYS A 137 13.54 -9.94 18.26
CA LYS A 137 13.18 -8.52 18.24
C LYS A 137 12.72 -8.06 16.86
N SER A 138 11.77 -7.13 16.87
CA SER A 138 11.29 -6.45 15.68
C SER A 138 10.92 -5.01 16.02
N VAL A 139 11.00 -4.13 15.03
CA VAL A 139 10.53 -2.75 15.12
C VAL A 139 9.27 -2.60 14.29
N THR A 140 8.26 -1.88 14.79
CA THR A 140 7.04 -1.56 14.04
C THR A 140 6.88 -0.06 13.88
N ILE A 141 6.77 0.38 12.63
CA ILE A 141 6.50 1.78 12.30
C ILE A 141 5.10 1.85 11.71
N GLU A 142 4.27 2.73 12.25
CA GLU A 142 2.92 2.99 11.77
C GLU A 142 2.85 4.39 11.17
N VAL A 143 2.36 4.47 9.93
CA VAL A 143 2.12 5.75 9.25
C VAL A 143 0.64 6.10 9.37
N ARG A 144 0.35 7.33 9.82
CA ARG A 144 -1.03 7.83 9.92
C ARG A 144 -1.72 7.76 8.55
N PRO A 145 -3.00 7.34 8.49
CA PRO A 145 -3.76 7.33 7.23
C PRO A 145 -3.81 8.73 6.59
N SER A 146 -3.14 8.86 5.45
CA SER A 146 -2.86 10.12 4.74
C SER A 146 -3.72 10.32 3.49
N TYR A 147 -4.43 9.29 3.02
CA TYR A 147 -5.33 9.37 1.87
C TYR A 147 -6.71 8.74 2.16
N ILE A 148 -7.70 9.06 1.33
CA ILE A 148 -9.03 8.46 1.35
C ILE A 148 -9.17 7.53 0.14
N HIS A 149 -9.83 6.39 0.33
CA HIS A 149 -10.16 5.43 -0.74
C HIS A 149 -11.68 5.24 -0.84
N TYR A 150 -12.24 5.55 -2.00
CA TYR A 150 -13.64 5.28 -2.35
C TYR A 150 -13.70 4.14 -3.36
N PRO A 151 -13.99 2.91 -2.93
CA PRO A 151 -14.11 1.78 -3.85
C PRO A 151 -15.47 1.77 -4.55
N ASN A 152 -15.48 1.25 -5.77
CA ASN A 152 -16.68 0.78 -6.51
C ASN A 152 -17.83 1.81 -6.56
N ARG A 153 -17.54 2.97 -7.13
CA ARG A 153 -18.50 4.05 -7.40
C ARG A 153 -19.00 3.94 -8.83
N ARG A 154 -20.31 3.83 -8.99
CA ARG A 154 -20.95 3.69 -10.31
C ARG A 154 -21.42 5.04 -10.82
N LEU A 155 -20.79 5.52 -11.89
CA LEU A 155 -21.25 6.67 -12.65
C LEU A 155 -22.01 6.18 -13.88
N TYR A 156 -23.29 6.50 -13.95
CA TYR A 156 -24.14 6.08 -15.07
C TYR A 156 -24.03 7.04 -16.24
N THR A 157 -24.24 6.52 -17.45
CA THR A 157 -24.38 7.40 -18.62
C THR A 157 -25.53 8.37 -18.42
N PRO A 158 -25.36 9.66 -18.73
CA PRO A 158 -26.43 10.65 -18.65
C PRO A 158 -27.67 10.22 -19.44
N ASP A 159 -28.85 10.28 -18.80
CA ASP A 159 -30.15 10.01 -19.43
C ASP A 159 -30.85 11.33 -19.79
N THR A 160 -31.32 11.50 -21.02
CA THR A 160 -31.91 12.77 -21.47
C THR A 160 -33.38 12.93 -21.09
N ALA A 161 -34.06 11.83 -20.74
CA ALA A 161 -35.50 11.81 -20.50
C ALA A 161 -35.87 12.26 -19.07
N THR A 162 -35.26 11.65 -18.06
CA THR A 162 -35.61 11.88 -16.64
C THR A 162 -34.52 12.65 -15.89
N ARG A 163 -33.28 12.56 -16.36
CA ARG A 163 -32.09 13.21 -15.81
C ARG A 163 -31.77 12.81 -14.37
N VAL A 164 -32.14 11.58 -14.00
CA VAL A 164 -31.97 11.01 -12.65
C VAL A 164 -30.79 10.04 -12.58
N ALA A 165 -30.19 9.65 -13.71
CA ALA A 165 -28.99 8.82 -13.72
C ALA A 165 -27.83 9.56 -13.02
N PRO A 166 -27.18 8.94 -12.01
CA PRO A 166 -26.09 9.59 -11.29
C PRO A 166 -24.81 9.57 -12.13
N CYS A 167 -24.53 10.68 -12.80
CA CYS A 167 -23.43 10.82 -13.76
C CYS A 167 -22.34 11.81 -13.33
N TYR A 168 -22.51 12.47 -12.18
CA TYR A 168 -21.55 13.39 -11.59
C TYR A 168 -20.92 12.79 -10.34
N PHE A 169 -19.67 13.12 -10.03
CA PHE A 169 -18.97 12.61 -8.85
C PHE A 169 -18.34 13.74 -8.02
N SER A 170 -18.49 13.63 -6.70
CA SER A 170 -17.77 14.44 -5.73
C SER A 170 -16.61 13.63 -5.14
N ILE A 171 -15.39 14.09 -5.33
CA ILE A 171 -14.19 13.49 -4.75
C ILE A 171 -14.16 13.71 -3.25
N GLN A 172 -14.60 14.88 -2.77
CA GLN A 172 -14.63 15.19 -1.35
C GLN A 172 -15.62 14.30 -0.57
N ARG A 173 -16.78 14.00 -1.14
CA ARG A 173 -17.81 13.19 -0.48
C ARG A 173 -17.70 11.71 -0.80
N GLY A 174 -17.07 11.37 -1.93
CA GLY A 174 -17.09 10.01 -2.46
C GLY A 174 -18.49 9.57 -2.90
N GLU A 175 -19.31 10.52 -3.35
CA GLU A 175 -20.72 10.32 -3.71
C GLU A 175 -20.96 10.66 -5.18
N VAL A 176 -22.02 10.06 -5.74
CA VAL A 176 -22.46 10.30 -7.12
C VAL A 176 -23.79 11.07 -7.12
N PHE A 177 -23.93 12.00 -8.07
CA PHE A 177 -25.10 12.86 -8.21
C PHE A 177 -25.67 12.77 -9.62
N SER A 178 -26.99 12.91 -9.73
CA SER A 178 -27.67 13.09 -11.01
C SER A 178 -27.63 14.55 -11.45
N TYR A 179 -28.17 14.87 -12.61
CA TYR A 179 -28.40 16.25 -12.98
C TYR A 179 -29.43 16.93 -12.06
N THR A 180 -30.49 16.20 -11.66
CA THR A 180 -31.54 16.74 -10.78
C THR A 180 -31.04 17.07 -9.38
N SER A 181 -30.21 16.21 -8.77
CA SER A 181 -29.63 16.47 -7.44
C SER A 181 -28.32 17.27 -7.49
N GLY A 182 -27.66 17.31 -8.65
CA GLY A 182 -26.34 17.90 -8.80
C GLY A 182 -26.32 19.41 -8.65
N LYS A 183 -27.41 20.13 -8.99
CA LYS A 183 -27.45 21.60 -8.86
C LYS A 183 -27.25 22.06 -7.41
N GLU A 184 -27.97 21.45 -6.48
CA GLU A 184 -27.91 21.78 -5.04
C GLU A 184 -26.58 21.39 -4.41
N ASN A 185 -25.89 20.39 -4.99
CA ASN A 185 -24.60 19.89 -4.53
C ASN A 185 -23.43 20.33 -5.43
N SER A 186 -23.66 21.29 -6.34
CA SER A 186 -22.72 21.60 -7.42
C SER A 186 -21.37 22.12 -6.93
N ALA A 187 -21.36 22.75 -5.75
CA ALA A 187 -20.15 23.18 -5.05
C ALA A 187 -19.16 22.03 -4.78
N ASP A 188 -19.67 20.81 -4.59
CA ASP A 188 -18.89 19.63 -4.20
C ASP A 188 -18.50 18.75 -5.38
N ILE A 189 -19.06 18.97 -6.57
CA ILE A 189 -18.88 18.09 -7.74
C ILE A 189 -17.59 18.43 -8.48
N ASP A 190 -16.77 17.41 -8.70
CA ASP A 190 -15.48 17.54 -9.37
C ASP A 190 -15.57 17.25 -10.87
N PHE A 191 -16.32 16.22 -11.26
CA PHE A 191 -16.42 15.80 -12.66
C PHE A 191 -17.72 15.11 -13.01
N GLY A 192 -18.03 15.08 -14.30
CA GLY A 192 -19.12 14.31 -14.89
C GLY A 192 -18.63 13.25 -15.88
N LEU A 193 -19.45 12.24 -16.09
CA LEU A 193 -19.33 11.28 -17.18
C LEU A 193 -20.08 11.79 -18.41
N TYR A 194 -19.47 11.66 -19.57
CA TYR A 194 -20.15 11.87 -20.85
C TYR A 194 -19.72 10.79 -21.85
N ARG A 195 -20.50 10.66 -22.93
CA ARG A 195 -20.15 9.80 -24.05
C ARG A 195 -20.30 10.54 -25.36
N THR A 196 -19.42 10.21 -26.30
CA THR A 196 -19.55 10.56 -27.71
C THR A 196 -19.85 9.30 -28.49
N TRP A 197 -20.31 9.44 -29.73
CA TRP A 197 -20.52 8.30 -30.62
C TRP A 197 -19.83 8.52 -31.96
N THR A 198 -19.43 7.42 -32.58
CA THR A 198 -18.89 7.37 -33.94
C THR A 198 -19.56 6.21 -34.69
N ILE A 199 -19.56 6.26 -36.02
CA ILE A 199 -20.00 5.11 -36.83
C ILE A 199 -18.76 4.33 -37.22
N ASN A 200 -18.72 3.04 -36.88
CA ASN A 200 -17.71 2.13 -37.38
C ASN A 200 -17.93 1.95 -38.89
N THR A 201 -16.96 2.38 -39.70
CA THR A 201 -17.08 2.36 -41.16
C THR A 201 -17.07 0.95 -41.76
N THR A 202 -16.62 -0.06 -41.01
CA THR A 202 -16.55 -1.45 -41.46
C THR A 202 -17.82 -2.23 -41.13
N THR A 203 -18.36 -2.06 -39.92
CA THR A 203 -19.55 -2.79 -39.45
C THR A 203 -20.85 -1.98 -39.59
N ASN A 204 -20.76 -0.69 -39.92
CA ASN A 204 -21.88 0.26 -39.94
C ASN A 204 -22.65 0.32 -38.61
N THR A 205 -21.98 0.06 -37.49
CA THR A 205 -22.56 0.09 -36.14
C THR A 205 -22.13 1.36 -35.39
N VAL A 206 -23.01 1.85 -34.51
CA VAL A 206 -22.69 2.95 -33.60
C VAL A 206 -21.77 2.45 -32.50
N GLU A 207 -20.63 3.13 -32.33
CA GLU A 207 -19.68 2.90 -31.24
C GLU A 207 -19.72 4.07 -30.27
N TYR A 208 -19.81 3.77 -28.98
CA TYR A 208 -19.78 4.78 -27.92
C TYR A 208 -18.40 4.88 -27.31
N ARG A 209 -17.93 6.12 -27.10
CA ARG A 209 -16.69 6.43 -26.38
C ARG A 209 -17.03 7.17 -25.10
N TYR A 210 -16.51 6.69 -23.98
CA TYR A 210 -16.80 7.20 -22.64
C TYR A 210 -15.65 8.07 -22.17
N ASN A 211 -15.94 9.21 -21.56
CA ASN A 211 -14.94 10.16 -21.10
C ASN A 211 -15.45 10.89 -19.85
N ILE A 212 -14.52 11.43 -19.05
CA ILE A 212 -14.86 12.30 -17.93
C ILE A 212 -14.44 13.74 -18.22
N TYR A 213 -15.11 14.69 -17.59
CA TYR A 213 -14.84 16.12 -17.74
C TYR A 213 -15.04 16.86 -16.42
N ALA A 214 -14.21 17.87 -16.18
CA ALA A 214 -14.42 18.83 -15.12
C ALA A 214 -15.53 19.80 -15.52
N LEU A 215 -16.35 20.22 -14.56
CA LEU A 215 -17.55 21.02 -14.85
C LEU A 215 -17.21 22.43 -15.38
N ASN A 216 -15.97 22.89 -15.20
CA ASN A 216 -15.47 24.17 -15.71
C ASN A 216 -14.89 24.09 -17.15
N VAL A 217 -14.98 22.93 -17.81
CA VAL A 217 -14.63 22.82 -19.23
C VAL A 217 -15.57 23.70 -20.07
N THR A 218 -15.03 24.35 -21.11
CA THR A 218 -15.79 25.21 -22.02
C THR A 218 -15.39 24.89 -23.46
N PRO A 219 -16.35 24.55 -24.35
CA PRO A 219 -17.77 24.35 -24.07
C PRO A 219 -18.05 23.11 -23.20
N ASN A 220 -19.23 23.04 -22.57
CA ASN A 220 -19.68 21.84 -21.85
C ASN A 220 -19.84 20.68 -22.85
N PRO A 221 -19.08 19.56 -22.72
CA PRO A 221 -19.17 18.44 -23.65
C PRO A 221 -20.50 17.68 -23.55
N LEU A 222 -21.21 17.78 -22.41
CA LEU A 222 -22.54 17.22 -22.22
C LEU A 222 -23.61 18.32 -22.40
N GLY A 223 -23.72 18.85 -23.62
CA GLY A 223 -24.59 20.00 -23.92
C GLY A 223 -26.09 19.78 -23.67
N VAL A 224 -26.55 18.53 -23.54
CA VAL A 224 -27.94 18.20 -23.18
C VAL A 224 -28.30 18.60 -21.75
N TYR A 225 -27.30 18.76 -20.88
CA TYR A 225 -27.46 19.19 -19.49
C TYR A 225 -26.89 20.59 -19.33
N ASP A 226 -27.75 21.56 -19.01
CA ASP A 226 -27.32 22.93 -18.78
C ASP A 226 -26.79 23.11 -17.36
N ILE A 227 -25.47 23.18 -17.23
CA ILE A 227 -24.77 23.45 -15.98
C ILE A 227 -24.24 24.90 -15.91
N SER A 228 -24.78 25.82 -16.73
CA SER A 228 -24.33 27.23 -16.76
C SER A 228 -24.42 27.92 -15.40
N THR A 229 -25.45 27.61 -14.61
CA THR A 229 -25.73 28.19 -13.30
C THR A 229 -25.09 27.44 -12.12
N TRP A 230 -24.39 26.33 -12.37
CA TRP A 230 -23.77 25.53 -11.31
C TRP A 230 -22.48 26.19 -10.81
N GLN A 231 -22.12 25.91 -9.55
CA GLN A 231 -20.75 26.13 -9.09
C GLN A 231 -19.85 25.03 -9.67
N LYS A 232 -18.63 25.39 -10.07
CA LYS A 232 -17.77 24.52 -10.90
C LYS A 232 -16.38 24.41 -10.31
N LYS A 233 -16.02 23.23 -9.79
CA LYS A 233 -14.63 22.93 -9.44
C LYS A 233 -13.77 22.80 -10.69
N ALA A 234 -12.53 23.27 -10.58
CA ALA A 234 -11.54 23.27 -11.64
C ALA A 234 -10.58 22.07 -11.55
N THR A 235 -11.14 20.87 -11.43
CA THR A 235 -10.35 19.64 -11.35
C THR A 235 -9.64 19.37 -12.68
N LEU A 236 -8.37 18.98 -12.62
CA LEU A 236 -7.54 18.69 -13.79
C LEU A 236 -7.19 17.20 -13.81
N PHE A 237 -7.02 16.65 -15.01
CA PHE A 237 -6.72 15.25 -15.25
C PHE A 237 -5.43 15.07 -16.05
N LYS A 238 -4.83 13.89 -15.93
CA LYS A 238 -3.93 13.34 -16.95
C LYS A 238 -4.70 12.54 -17.99
N SER A 239 -4.03 12.28 -19.11
CA SER A 239 -4.49 11.27 -20.06
C SER A 239 -4.62 9.90 -19.36
N PRO A 240 -5.67 9.13 -19.65
CA PRO A 240 -5.81 7.75 -19.18
C PRO A 240 -4.61 6.89 -19.60
N ALA A 241 -4.10 6.07 -18.68
CA ALA A 241 -3.05 5.10 -18.93
C ALA A 241 -3.55 3.67 -18.65
N SER A 242 -3.20 2.71 -19.51
CA SER A 242 -3.53 1.29 -19.30
C SER A 242 -2.64 0.64 -18.22
N GLY A 243 -3.04 -0.54 -17.73
CA GLY A 243 -2.24 -1.30 -16.74
C GLY A 243 -2.30 -0.73 -15.32
N GLY A 244 -3.38 -0.02 -14.98
CA GLY A 244 -3.51 0.76 -13.75
C GLY A 244 -3.59 -0.03 -12.44
N LEU A 245 -3.98 -1.31 -12.49
CA LEU A 245 -4.38 -2.08 -11.30
C LEU A 245 -3.25 -2.22 -10.28
N THR A 246 -2.08 -2.68 -10.72
CA THR A 246 -0.93 -2.87 -9.83
C THR A 246 -0.48 -1.55 -9.22
N ILE A 247 -0.45 -0.48 -10.02
CA ILE A 247 -0.08 0.86 -9.56
C ILE A 247 -1.08 1.32 -8.48
N PHE A 248 -2.37 1.25 -8.79
CA PHE A 248 -3.43 1.67 -7.88
C PHE A 248 -3.39 0.92 -6.54
N ASN A 249 -3.16 -0.40 -6.55
CA ASN A 249 -3.16 -1.22 -5.34
C ASN A 249 -1.86 -1.17 -4.54
N THR A 250 -0.71 -1.10 -5.22
CA THR A 250 0.60 -1.37 -4.58
C THR A 250 1.52 -0.17 -4.53
N THR A 251 1.35 0.81 -5.43
CA THR A 251 2.15 2.04 -5.48
C THR A 251 1.45 3.20 -4.80
N LEU A 252 0.14 3.37 -5.03
CA LEU A 252 -0.64 4.49 -4.48
C LEU A 252 -1.13 4.17 -3.06
N VAL A 253 -0.21 4.06 -2.12
CA VAL A 253 -0.45 3.53 -0.75
C VAL A 253 -0.18 4.56 0.35
N SER A 254 0.01 5.83 -0.02
CA SER A 254 0.09 7.00 0.84
C SER A 254 -0.18 8.29 0.03
N ALA A 255 -0.41 9.42 0.68
CA ALA A 255 -0.58 10.70 0.01
C ALA A 255 0.65 11.12 -0.80
N LYS A 256 1.86 10.86 -0.28
CA LYS A 256 3.13 11.23 -0.89
C LYS A 256 3.47 10.34 -2.07
N SER A 257 3.17 9.05 -1.99
CA SER A 257 3.30 8.15 -3.13
C SER A 257 2.31 8.51 -4.24
N ILE A 258 1.08 8.90 -3.90
CA ILE A 258 0.09 9.46 -4.84
C ILE A 258 0.63 10.71 -5.52
N GLU A 259 1.09 11.71 -4.76
CA GLU A 259 1.65 12.95 -5.29
C GLU A 259 2.83 12.69 -6.24
N THR A 260 3.78 11.85 -5.80
CA THR A 260 4.99 11.54 -6.55
C THR A 260 4.65 10.88 -7.89
N ALA A 261 3.77 9.88 -7.85
CA ALA A 261 3.32 9.20 -9.06
C ALA A 261 2.50 10.13 -9.98
N ALA A 262 1.64 10.97 -9.40
CA ALA A 262 0.85 11.94 -10.13
C ALA A 262 1.70 13.04 -10.76
N LYS A 263 2.87 13.38 -10.20
CA LYS A 263 3.82 14.34 -10.79
C LYS A 263 4.77 13.73 -11.82
N ALA A 264 4.93 12.41 -11.84
CA ALA A 264 5.82 11.73 -12.79
C ALA A 264 5.26 11.78 -14.23
N GLY A 265 6.14 12.03 -15.22
CA GLY A 265 5.77 12.04 -16.63
C GLY A 265 5.08 13.34 -17.07
N SER A 266 3.99 13.23 -17.84
CA SER A 266 3.25 14.40 -18.36
C SER A 266 2.58 15.22 -17.24
N ALA A 267 2.25 16.49 -17.50
CA ALA A 267 1.57 17.34 -16.51
C ALA A 267 0.09 16.95 -16.34
N ILE A 268 -0.49 17.27 -15.17
CA ILE A 268 -1.95 17.21 -14.94
C ILE A 268 -2.55 18.52 -15.43
N ASN A 269 -3.11 18.54 -16.64
CA ASN A 269 -3.56 19.77 -17.29
C ASN A 269 -4.85 19.63 -18.13
N LEU A 270 -5.40 18.42 -18.27
CA LEU A 270 -6.59 18.19 -19.06
C LEU A 270 -7.84 18.56 -18.26
N LYS A 271 -8.79 19.25 -18.89
CA LYS A 271 -10.13 19.46 -18.32
C LYS A 271 -11.12 18.34 -18.68
N GLN A 272 -10.75 17.48 -19.63
CA GLN A 272 -11.53 16.32 -20.05
C GLN A 272 -10.61 15.24 -20.63
N THR A 273 -11.00 13.98 -20.52
CA THR A 273 -10.34 12.88 -21.23
C THR A 273 -10.86 12.81 -22.68
N THR A 274 -10.05 12.32 -23.61
CA THR A 274 -10.44 12.21 -25.04
C THR A 274 -10.16 10.85 -25.66
N THR A 275 -9.49 9.95 -24.95
CA THR A 275 -8.93 8.71 -25.50
C THR A 275 -9.85 7.49 -25.37
N ASN A 276 -11.12 7.67 -25.01
CA ASN A 276 -12.05 6.62 -24.60
C ASN A 276 -11.57 5.87 -23.34
N LEU A 277 -12.39 5.88 -22.30
CA LEU A 277 -12.12 5.16 -21.06
C LEU A 277 -12.41 3.67 -21.23
N ALA A 278 -11.52 2.84 -20.69
CA ALA A 278 -11.66 1.39 -20.67
C ALA A 278 -11.31 0.83 -19.28
N SER A 279 -11.78 -0.39 -18.99
CA SER A 279 -11.38 -1.13 -17.79
C SER A 279 -9.86 -1.23 -17.69
N GLY A 280 -9.33 -1.10 -16.48
CA GLY A 280 -7.89 -1.11 -16.21
C GLY A 280 -7.19 0.22 -16.46
N ASN A 281 -7.90 1.27 -16.91
CA ASN A 281 -7.33 2.61 -17.03
C ASN A 281 -7.10 3.25 -15.66
N LEU A 282 -6.00 3.98 -15.53
CA LEU A 282 -5.66 4.85 -14.41
C LEU A 282 -5.59 6.29 -14.89
N ILE A 283 -6.17 7.20 -14.12
CA ILE A 283 -6.22 8.63 -14.42
C ILE A 283 -5.79 9.38 -13.17
N TYR A 284 -4.64 10.04 -13.21
CA TYR A 284 -4.27 10.96 -12.14
C TYR A 284 -5.03 12.27 -12.27
N PHE A 285 -5.33 12.91 -11.15
CA PHE A 285 -6.00 14.19 -11.10
C PHE A 285 -5.42 15.12 -10.04
N LEU A 286 -5.76 16.40 -10.16
CA LEU A 286 -5.50 17.46 -9.19
C LEU A 286 -6.83 18.18 -8.94
N THR A 287 -7.32 18.18 -7.70
CA THR A 287 -8.56 18.88 -7.34
C THR A 287 -8.36 20.40 -7.35
N ALA A 288 -9.45 21.16 -7.32
CA ALA A 288 -9.41 22.62 -7.23
C ALA A 288 -8.69 23.12 -5.96
N GLU A 289 -8.74 22.33 -4.88
CA GLU A 289 -8.09 22.60 -3.60
C GLU A 289 -6.61 22.17 -3.58
N GLY A 290 -6.06 21.66 -4.70
CA GLY A 290 -4.65 21.29 -4.82
C GLY A 290 -4.31 19.88 -4.32
N LYS A 291 -5.31 19.00 -4.14
CA LYS A 291 -5.08 17.62 -3.70
C LYS A 291 -4.86 16.70 -4.90
N TYR A 292 -3.80 15.90 -4.85
CA TYR A 292 -3.53 14.88 -5.86
C TYR A 292 -4.36 13.62 -5.60
N GLY A 293 -4.69 12.92 -6.68
CA GLY A 293 -5.37 11.64 -6.56
C GLY A 293 -5.31 10.82 -7.85
N ALA A 294 -5.95 9.66 -7.82
CA ALA A 294 -6.09 8.78 -8.95
C ALA A 294 -7.48 8.14 -9.01
N ILE A 295 -8.00 8.03 -10.21
CA ILE A 295 -9.21 7.28 -10.56
C ILE A 295 -8.75 6.01 -11.28
N TYR A 296 -9.17 4.86 -10.78
CA TYR A 296 -9.00 3.58 -11.45
C TYR A 296 -10.35 3.12 -12.01
N ILE A 297 -10.37 2.77 -13.29
CA ILE A 297 -11.57 2.25 -13.95
C ILE A 297 -11.63 0.73 -13.72
N ASN A 298 -12.49 0.31 -12.79
CA ASN A 298 -12.70 -1.10 -12.50
C ASN A 298 -13.33 -1.79 -13.72
N SER A 299 -14.42 -1.22 -14.22
CA SER A 299 -15.15 -1.76 -15.36
C SER A 299 -15.97 -0.70 -16.09
N LEU A 300 -16.32 -1.00 -17.33
CA LEU A 300 -17.31 -0.28 -18.12
C LEU A 300 -18.32 -1.32 -18.60
N THR A 301 -19.51 -1.33 -18.02
CA THR A 301 -20.51 -2.38 -18.23
C THR A 301 -21.92 -1.82 -18.10
N LYS A 302 -22.92 -2.69 -18.00
CA LYS A 302 -24.32 -2.33 -17.79
C LYS A 302 -24.87 -2.96 -16.52
N ASP A 303 -25.93 -2.38 -15.98
CA ASP A 303 -26.69 -2.98 -14.89
C ASP A 303 -27.78 -3.94 -15.43
N LEU A 304 -28.62 -4.46 -14.52
CA LEU A 304 -29.70 -5.37 -14.85
C LEU A 304 -30.79 -4.74 -15.74
N GLU A 305 -30.87 -3.40 -15.78
CA GLU A 305 -31.80 -2.64 -16.62
C GLU A 305 -31.12 -2.19 -17.93
N GLU A 306 -29.98 -2.79 -18.28
CA GLU A 306 -29.18 -2.46 -19.46
C GLU A 306 -28.64 -1.02 -19.47
N LYS A 307 -28.63 -0.33 -18.32
CA LYS A 307 -28.11 1.04 -18.22
C LYS A 307 -26.58 1.01 -18.13
N PRO A 308 -25.85 1.61 -19.08
CA PRO A 308 -24.40 1.62 -19.04
C PRO A 308 -23.86 2.48 -17.88
N TYR A 309 -22.83 1.99 -17.21
CA TYR A 309 -22.12 2.70 -16.17
C TYR A 309 -20.62 2.43 -16.20
N LEU A 310 -19.88 3.41 -15.68
CA LEU A 310 -18.46 3.33 -15.37
C LEU A 310 -18.33 3.02 -13.88
N ASP A 311 -17.70 1.91 -13.53
CA ASP A 311 -17.35 1.59 -12.15
C ASP A 311 -15.93 2.06 -11.87
N ILE A 312 -15.77 2.93 -10.87
CA ILE A 312 -14.50 3.54 -10.54
C ILE A 312 -14.13 3.33 -9.08
N SER A 313 -12.83 3.23 -8.83
CA SER A 313 -12.25 3.38 -7.49
C SER A 313 -11.40 4.64 -7.46
N VAL A 314 -11.51 5.43 -6.39
CA VAL A 314 -10.83 6.73 -6.29
C VAL A 314 -9.96 6.77 -5.04
N LYS A 315 -8.70 7.18 -5.21
CA LYS A 315 -7.81 7.56 -4.10
C LYS A 315 -7.48 9.04 -4.17
N VAL A 316 -7.53 9.74 -3.06
CA VAL A 316 -7.22 11.18 -2.97
C VAL A 316 -6.50 11.48 -1.67
N GLN A 317 -5.53 12.39 -1.70
CA GLN A 317 -4.87 12.89 -0.50
C GLN A 317 -5.90 13.47 0.49
N LYS A 318 -5.64 13.31 1.80
CA LYS A 318 -6.42 13.96 2.85
C LYS A 318 -6.06 15.43 3.01
#